data_AF-A0A523YN12-F1
#
_entry.id   AF-A0A523YN12-F1
#
_cell.length_a   1.000
_cell.length_b   1.000
_cell.length_c   1.000
_cell.angle_alpha   90.00
_cell.angle_beta   90.00
_cell.angle_gamma   90.00
#
_symmetry.space_group_name_H-M   'P 1'
#
loop_
_entity.id
_entity.type
_entity.pdbx_description
1 polymer ?
#
loop_
_entity_poly.entity_id
_entity_poly.type
_entity_poly.pdbx_seq_one_letter_code
_entity_poly.pdbx_strand_id
1 'polypeptide(L)'
;AHPYCSAVCCTYAIKEAMVAKEHSSEPLDTAIFFIDIRTHGKDFEKFFNRAKDDVGVRFIKSRINNILPGDEEGNLKIRYTDEAGRIIQEEFDIVVLSVGLDIPQESMDLAQKMGVELNNYNFVSTNTFEPVRTTKDGIYICGAFQGPKDIPETVMQASASAAASSSLLSSQRHTLTKEKEYPEEIDITGQEPRIGVFVCHCGINIGGVVNVPEVTEYASKLPNVLVTDENLFTCSQDTQDRIKERVDEYKLNRVVVASCSARTHEPLFQDTIREAGLNPYLFSMANIRDQDSWVHQSDKESATEKAKDLVRMAVANATESSPLYRTKLPVIKRALIIGGGIAGMTAALNIAGQGFEVVLVEIEKELGGMGRKIHTTLQGDNIQNYLADLIEKVTQNEKIEVLTETIVVDFSGTKGNFKTALTVGPAMYHREINHGALIIATGALEYRPEEYLYGESEAVKTQVKLEDILSRDEQGVKEWKNVVMIQCVGSRDERNPNCSRVCCQQAIKNAIAIKEINPDTNIFILHRDIRTYGFLEDFYRKAREMGVHFLRYKEDEKPIVEQVEEKIQVTFKDLTLGREIK
;
A
#
# COMPACT_ATOMS: atom_id res chain seq x y z
N ALA A 1 -26.26 7.29 -7.84
CA ALA A 1 -24.79 7.40 -7.76
C ALA A 1 -24.43 7.49 -6.29
N HIS A 2 -23.50 6.64 -5.84
CA HIS A 2 -23.09 6.63 -4.44
C HIS A 2 -22.27 7.87 -4.09
N PRO A 3 -22.46 8.46 -2.89
CA PRO A 3 -21.80 9.69 -2.47
C PRO A 3 -20.36 9.49 -1.96
N TYR A 4 -19.81 8.27 -1.99
CA TYR A 4 -18.47 7.93 -1.51
C TYR A 4 -17.49 7.69 -2.66
N CYS A 5 -16.19 7.74 -2.35
CA CYS A 5 -15.14 7.47 -3.32
C CYS A 5 -14.64 6.02 -3.22
N SER A 6 -14.45 5.37 -4.36
CA SER A 6 -13.98 3.99 -4.39
C SER A 6 -12.48 3.80 -4.08
N ALA A 7 -11.74 4.89 -3.81
CA ALA A 7 -10.31 4.92 -3.48
C ALA A 7 -9.34 4.40 -4.56
N VAL A 8 -9.80 3.62 -5.56
CA VAL A 8 -8.93 2.92 -6.53
C VAL A 8 -9.11 3.36 -7.98
N CYS A 9 -10.25 3.96 -8.35
CA CYS A 9 -10.55 4.24 -9.76
C CYS A 9 -9.50 5.13 -10.44
N CYS A 10 -8.98 6.15 -9.74
CA CYS A 10 -7.93 7.02 -10.28
C CYS A 10 -6.65 6.23 -10.62
N THR A 11 -6.19 5.36 -9.73
CA THR A 11 -4.97 4.57 -9.96
C THR A 11 -5.18 3.48 -11.00
N TYR A 12 -6.39 2.92 -11.10
CA TYR A 12 -6.76 1.97 -12.17
C TYR A 12 -6.71 2.64 -13.54
N ALA A 13 -7.37 3.79 -13.70
CA ALA A 13 -7.35 4.54 -14.96
C ALA A 13 -5.92 4.92 -15.38
N ILE A 14 -5.08 5.35 -14.44
CA ILE A 14 -3.67 5.65 -14.70
C ILE A 14 -2.92 4.40 -15.19
N LYS A 15 -3.06 3.28 -14.47
CA LYS A 15 -2.42 2.01 -14.84
C LYS A 15 -2.86 1.55 -16.21
N GLU A 16 -4.16 1.53 -16.48
CA GLU A 16 -4.72 1.07 -17.75
C GLU A 16 -4.27 1.96 -18.91
N ALA A 17 -4.22 3.29 -18.74
CA ALA A 17 -3.71 4.21 -19.75
C ALA A 17 -2.22 3.98 -20.06
N MET A 18 -1.40 3.72 -19.04
CA MET A 18 0.02 3.40 -19.22
C MET A 18 0.20 2.06 -19.93
N VAL A 19 -0.47 1.01 -19.44
CA VAL A 19 -0.37 -0.35 -20.01
C VAL A 19 -0.90 -0.40 -21.44
N ALA A 20 -1.96 0.35 -21.77
CA ALA A 20 -2.45 0.46 -23.13
C ALA A 20 -1.40 1.08 -24.07
N LYS A 21 -0.70 2.13 -23.62
CA LYS A 21 0.41 2.72 -24.37
C LYS A 21 1.58 1.74 -24.52
N GLU A 22 1.94 1.01 -23.46
CA GLU A 22 3.02 0.01 -23.48
C GLU A 22 2.72 -1.17 -24.43
N HIS A 23 1.47 -1.58 -24.55
CA HIS A 23 1.06 -2.71 -25.40
C HIS A 23 0.71 -2.32 -26.84
N SER A 24 0.58 -1.02 -27.13
CA SER A 24 0.27 -0.56 -28.48
C SER A 24 1.51 -0.65 -29.37
N SER A 25 1.39 -1.28 -30.54
CA SER A 25 2.46 -1.28 -31.56
C SER A 25 2.57 0.05 -32.29
N GLU A 26 1.51 0.86 -32.22
CA GLU A 26 1.42 2.19 -32.84
C GLU A 26 1.32 3.28 -31.76
N PRO A 27 1.64 4.55 -32.08
CA PRO A 27 1.45 5.65 -31.14
C PRO A 27 -0.01 5.74 -30.64
N LEU A 28 -0.20 5.55 -29.33
CA LEU A 28 -1.50 5.66 -28.67
C LEU A 28 -1.56 6.93 -27.82
N ASP A 29 -2.56 7.78 -28.06
CA ASP A 29 -2.87 8.89 -27.17
C ASP A 29 -3.89 8.47 -26.10
N THR A 30 -3.73 8.97 -24.89
CA THR A 30 -4.63 8.65 -23.77
C THR A 30 -4.95 9.90 -22.95
N ALA A 31 -6.23 10.09 -22.63
CA ALA A 31 -6.70 11.18 -21.80
C ALA A 31 -7.55 10.67 -20.63
N ILE A 32 -7.22 11.12 -19.42
CA ILE A 32 -7.98 10.85 -18.20
C ILE A 32 -8.71 12.13 -17.79
N PHE A 33 -10.04 12.10 -17.90
CA PHE A 33 -10.91 13.16 -17.42
C PHE A 33 -11.24 12.96 -15.94
N PHE A 34 -11.03 13.97 -15.10
CA PHE A 34 -11.20 13.86 -13.66
C PHE A 34 -11.73 15.13 -13.00
N ILE A 35 -12.30 14.99 -11.79
CA ILE A 35 -12.66 16.13 -10.93
C ILE A 35 -11.53 16.37 -9.91
N ASP A 36 -11.16 15.36 -9.13
CA ASP A 36 -10.00 15.41 -8.22
C ASP A 36 -9.24 14.08 -8.31
N ILE A 37 -7.91 14.15 -8.42
CA ILE A 37 -7.08 12.95 -8.41
C ILE A 37 -6.76 12.50 -6.99
N ARG A 38 -7.08 11.22 -6.72
CA ARG A 38 -6.98 10.60 -5.40
C ARG A 38 -5.90 9.53 -5.36
N THR A 39 -4.70 9.86 -5.81
CA THR A 39 -3.48 9.04 -5.70
C THR A 39 -2.89 9.11 -4.29
N HIS A 40 -3.70 8.76 -3.28
CA HIS A 40 -3.32 8.73 -1.87
C HIS A 40 -2.64 7.41 -1.54
N GLY A 41 -1.50 7.45 -0.85
CA GLY A 41 -0.75 6.23 -0.52
C GLY A 41 0.72 6.34 -0.89
N LYS A 42 1.49 5.34 -0.48
CA LYS A 42 2.93 5.33 -0.72
C LYS A 42 3.21 5.16 -2.21
N ASP A 43 3.97 6.10 -2.77
CA ASP A 43 4.44 6.11 -4.17
C ASP A 43 3.35 6.25 -5.25
N PHE A 44 2.06 6.37 -4.91
CA PHE A 44 1.01 6.62 -5.89
C PHE A 44 1.06 8.02 -6.51
N GLU A 45 1.59 9.02 -5.81
CA GLU A 45 1.82 10.33 -6.43
C GLU A 45 2.93 10.27 -7.47
N LYS A 46 4.04 9.58 -7.15
CA LYS A 46 5.11 9.35 -8.13
C LYS A 46 4.62 8.57 -9.33
N PHE A 47 3.75 7.59 -9.11
CA PHE A 47 3.11 6.83 -10.19
C PHE A 47 2.27 7.73 -11.10
N PHE A 48 1.50 8.65 -10.52
CA PHE A 48 0.76 9.68 -11.27
C PHE A 48 1.70 10.60 -12.06
N ASN A 49 2.77 11.11 -11.44
CA ASN A 49 3.75 11.96 -12.11
C ASN A 49 4.43 11.23 -13.26
N ARG A 50 4.86 9.98 -13.07
CA ARG A 50 5.44 9.15 -14.15
C ARG A 50 4.47 8.97 -15.32
N ALA A 51 3.19 8.71 -15.05
CA ALA A 51 2.20 8.58 -16.12
C ALA A 51 2.06 9.86 -16.93
N LYS A 52 2.07 11.01 -16.24
CA LYS A 52 1.94 12.34 -16.85
C LYS A 52 3.19 12.75 -17.61
N ASP A 53 4.34 12.72 -16.94
CA ASP A 53 5.57 13.39 -17.37
C ASP A 53 6.44 12.47 -18.24
N ASP A 54 6.47 11.16 -17.96
CA ASP A 54 7.34 10.20 -18.67
C ASP A 54 6.60 9.44 -19.79
N VAL A 55 5.34 9.03 -19.53
CA VAL A 55 4.53 8.25 -20.48
C VAL A 55 3.62 9.11 -21.37
N GLY A 56 3.40 10.36 -20.98
CA GLY A 56 2.57 11.32 -21.73
C GLY A 56 1.08 10.99 -21.70
N VAL A 57 0.56 10.49 -20.59
CA VAL A 57 -0.90 10.40 -20.34
C VAL A 57 -1.43 11.80 -20.05
N ARG A 58 -2.44 12.25 -20.80
CA ARG A 58 -3.06 13.56 -20.60
C ARG A 58 -4.03 13.52 -19.43
N PHE A 59 -3.95 14.50 -18.54
CA PHE A 59 -4.85 14.64 -17.39
C PHE A 59 -5.67 15.91 -17.54
N ILE A 60 -6.97 15.75 -17.75
CA ILE A 60 -7.89 16.84 -18.06
C ILE A 60 -8.88 17.00 -16.90
N LYS A 61 -8.72 18.08 -16.12
CA LYS A 61 -9.59 18.37 -14.97
C LYS A 61 -10.92 18.95 -15.45
N SER A 62 -11.88 18.09 -15.77
CA SER A 62 -13.21 18.47 -16.25
C SER A 62 -14.27 17.43 -15.87
N ARG A 63 -15.47 17.90 -15.55
CA ARG A 63 -16.63 17.02 -15.34
C ARG A 63 -17.34 16.81 -16.66
N ILE A 64 -17.26 15.59 -17.18
CA ILE A 64 -17.94 15.21 -18.42
C ILE A 64 -19.42 14.96 -18.12
N ASN A 65 -20.30 15.62 -18.88
CA ASN A 65 -21.74 15.49 -18.72
C ASN A 65 -22.35 14.52 -19.74
N ASN A 66 -21.88 14.56 -21.00
CA ASN A 66 -22.42 13.76 -22.10
C ASN A 66 -21.28 13.30 -23.03
N ILE A 67 -21.48 12.15 -23.64
CA ILE A 67 -20.68 11.62 -24.76
C ILE A 67 -21.62 11.60 -25.97
N LEU A 68 -21.15 12.14 -27.09
CA LEU A 68 -21.92 12.23 -28.33
C LEU A 68 -21.29 11.30 -29.39
N PRO A 69 -22.04 10.89 -30.44
CA PRO A 69 -21.43 10.29 -31.62
C PRO A 69 -20.39 11.25 -32.25
N GLY A 70 -19.27 10.69 -32.70
CA GLY A 70 -18.25 11.38 -33.48
C GLY A 70 -18.69 11.68 -34.91
N ASP A 71 -17.85 12.43 -35.63
CA ASP A 71 -18.06 12.75 -37.04
C ASP A 71 -17.79 11.52 -37.94
N GLU A 72 -16.90 10.62 -37.50
CA GLU A 72 -16.65 9.33 -38.13
C GLU A 72 -17.43 8.20 -37.43
N GLU A 73 -17.83 7.19 -38.21
CA GLU A 73 -18.58 6.05 -37.71
C GLU A 73 -17.74 5.24 -36.70
N GLY A 74 -18.23 5.13 -35.46
CA GLY A 74 -17.54 4.44 -34.36
C GLY A 74 -16.84 5.36 -33.37
N ASN A 75 -16.55 6.61 -33.74
CA ASN A 75 -15.91 7.58 -32.85
C ASN A 75 -16.88 8.16 -31.82
N LEU A 76 -16.33 8.63 -30.70
CA LEU A 76 -17.05 9.25 -29.60
C LEU A 76 -16.53 10.67 -29.36
N LYS A 77 -17.43 11.64 -29.41
CA LYS A 77 -17.13 13.06 -29.19
C LYS A 77 -17.39 13.46 -27.75
N ILE A 78 -16.37 13.96 -27.08
CA ILE A 78 -16.47 14.54 -25.73
C ILE A 78 -16.34 16.06 -25.82
N ARG A 79 -17.32 16.76 -25.25
CA ARG A 79 -17.28 18.22 -25.05
C ARG A 79 -16.97 18.52 -23.59
N TYR A 80 -15.89 19.24 -23.34
CA TYR A 80 -15.44 19.58 -21.99
C TYR A 80 -14.97 21.02 -21.88
N THR A 81 -14.86 21.51 -20.64
CA THR A 81 -14.26 22.81 -20.35
C THR A 81 -12.86 22.59 -19.80
N ASP A 82 -11.86 23.21 -20.40
CA ASP A 82 -10.49 23.15 -19.92
C ASP A 82 -10.25 24.09 -18.73
N GLU A 83 -9.03 24.09 -18.17
CA GLU A 83 -8.71 24.93 -17.01
C GLU A 83 -8.70 26.44 -17.31
N ALA A 84 -8.69 26.84 -18.58
CA ALA A 84 -8.78 28.24 -19.00
C ALA A 84 -10.25 28.67 -19.24
N GLY A 85 -11.23 27.80 -18.97
CA GLY A 85 -12.64 28.06 -19.21
C GLY A 85 -13.04 27.93 -20.69
N ARG A 86 -12.16 27.40 -21.55
CA ARG A 86 -12.44 27.22 -22.98
C ARG A 86 -13.20 25.92 -23.18
N ILE A 87 -14.16 25.95 -24.09
CA ILE A 87 -14.94 24.78 -24.49
C ILE A 87 -14.17 24.05 -25.58
N ILE A 88 -13.76 22.83 -25.29
CA ILE A 88 -13.04 21.94 -26.20
C ILE A 88 -13.98 20.82 -26.65
N GLN A 89 -13.85 20.42 -27.91
CA GLN A 89 -14.47 19.22 -28.46
C GLN A 89 -13.37 18.34 -29.03
N GLU A 90 -13.39 17.07 -28.66
CA GLU A 90 -12.37 16.11 -29.02
C GLU A 90 -13.03 14.75 -29.28
N GLU A 91 -12.52 14.01 -30.27
CA GLU A 91 -13.00 12.68 -30.62
C GLU A 91 -12.06 11.60 -30.10
N PHE A 92 -12.64 10.47 -29.70
CA PHE A 92 -11.95 9.31 -29.14
C PHE A 92 -12.51 8.04 -29.76
N ASP A 93 -11.64 7.07 -30.07
CA ASP A 93 -12.06 5.76 -30.58
C ASP A 93 -12.79 4.93 -29.50
N ILE A 94 -12.41 5.13 -28.23
CA ILE A 94 -12.99 4.44 -27.08
C ILE A 94 -13.06 5.36 -25.87
N VAL A 95 -14.16 5.26 -25.12
CA VAL A 95 -14.31 5.90 -23.81
C VAL A 95 -14.50 4.83 -22.75
N VAL A 96 -13.55 4.73 -21.83
CA VAL A 96 -13.59 3.76 -20.73
C VAL A 96 -14.11 4.46 -19.47
N LEU A 97 -15.22 3.96 -18.91
CA LEU A 97 -15.82 4.52 -17.72
C LEU A 97 -15.14 3.98 -16.46
N SER A 98 -14.64 4.88 -15.62
CA SER A 98 -14.21 4.53 -14.25
C SER A 98 -15.43 4.21 -13.38
N VAL A 99 -15.77 2.92 -13.26
CA VAL A 99 -16.90 2.46 -12.45
C VAL A 99 -16.49 2.32 -10.98
N GLY A 100 -17.33 2.83 -10.09
CA GLY A 100 -17.12 2.75 -8.64
C GLY A 100 -17.37 1.35 -8.06
N LEU A 101 -16.69 1.04 -6.97
CA LEU A 101 -16.95 -0.16 -6.16
C LEU A 101 -18.33 -0.05 -5.48
N ASP A 102 -19.08 -1.15 -5.50
CA ASP A 102 -20.35 -1.32 -4.82
C ASP A 102 -20.43 -2.74 -4.22
N ILE A 103 -21.35 -2.95 -3.27
CA ILE A 103 -21.54 -4.23 -2.59
C ILE A 103 -22.61 -5.07 -3.29
N PRO A 104 -22.31 -6.33 -3.66
CA PRO A 104 -23.29 -7.21 -4.29
C PRO A 104 -24.35 -7.68 -3.29
N GLN A 105 -25.55 -8.01 -3.80
CA GLN A 105 -26.69 -8.43 -2.98
C GLN A 105 -26.37 -9.66 -2.11
N GLU A 106 -25.59 -10.59 -2.65
CA GLU A 106 -25.15 -11.80 -1.96
C GLU A 106 -24.33 -11.51 -0.70
N SER A 107 -23.53 -10.43 -0.71
CA SER A 107 -22.77 -10.01 0.47
C SER A 107 -23.68 -9.41 1.54
N MET A 108 -24.70 -8.63 1.16
CA MET A 108 -25.70 -8.10 2.09
C MET A 108 -26.52 -9.23 2.73
N ASP A 109 -26.98 -10.19 1.92
CA ASP A 109 -27.70 -11.37 2.40
C ASP A 109 -26.85 -12.21 3.36
N LEU A 110 -25.54 -12.34 3.07
CA LEU A 110 -24.60 -13.02 3.96
C LEU A 110 -24.48 -12.28 5.30
N ALA A 111 -24.30 -10.96 5.30
CA ALA A 111 -24.22 -10.18 6.53
C ALA A 111 -25.49 -10.32 7.37
N GLN A 112 -26.67 -10.26 6.73
CA GLN A 112 -27.96 -10.46 7.42
C GLN A 112 -28.05 -11.86 8.05
N LYS A 113 -27.71 -12.92 7.31
CA LYS A 113 -27.70 -14.30 7.83
C LYS A 113 -26.71 -14.47 8.98
N MET A 114 -25.58 -13.79 8.91
CA MET A 114 -24.56 -13.82 9.97
C MET A 114 -24.91 -12.92 11.15
N GLY A 115 -25.90 -12.03 11.04
CA GLY A 115 -26.27 -11.05 12.06
C GLY A 115 -25.23 -9.95 12.24
N VAL A 116 -24.58 -9.55 11.13
CA VAL A 116 -23.61 -8.44 11.08
C VAL A 116 -24.33 -7.20 10.57
N GLU A 117 -24.14 -6.08 11.26
CA GLU A 117 -24.76 -4.81 10.87
C GLU A 117 -24.02 -4.15 9.69
N LEU A 118 -24.78 -3.51 8.82
CA LEU A 118 -24.27 -2.72 7.71
C LEU A 118 -24.45 -1.22 8.01
N ASN A 119 -23.55 -0.39 7.47
CA ASN A 119 -23.67 1.05 7.50
C ASN A 119 -24.66 1.57 6.43
N ASN A 120 -24.84 2.89 6.37
CA ASN A 120 -25.77 3.54 5.42
C ASN A 120 -25.43 3.32 3.93
N TYR A 121 -24.26 2.76 3.63
CA TYR A 121 -23.80 2.40 2.28
C TYR A 121 -23.77 0.90 2.03
N ASN A 122 -24.37 0.09 2.92
CA ASN A 122 -24.40 -1.36 2.85
C ASN A 122 -23.03 -2.07 3.02
N PHE A 123 -22.01 -1.36 3.49
CA PHE A 123 -20.75 -1.99 3.91
C PHE A 123 -20.83 -2.41 5.38
N VAL A 124 -19.99 -3.35 5.80
CA VAL A 124 -19.97 -3.80 7.20
C VAL A 124 -19.66 -2.64 8.15
N SER A 125 -20.50 -2.47 9.17
CA SER A 125 -20.29 -1.49 10.24
C SER A 125 -19.17 -1.98 11.18
N THR A 126 -18.25 -1.07 11.52
CA THR A 126 -17.09 -1.36 12.38
C THR A 126 -16.81 -0.17 13.31
N ASN A 127 -16.17 -0.42 14.45
CA ASN A 127 -15.69 0.64 15.34
C ASN A 127 -14.43 1.32 14.80
N THR A 128 -14.28 2.63 15.01
CA THR A 128 -13.13 3.44 14.59
C THR A 128 -11.78 2.90 15.07
N PHE A 129 -11.69 2.44 16.32
CA PHE A 129 -10.45 1.96 16.93
C PHE A 129 -10.25 0.43 16.79
N GLU A 130 -11.28 -0.30 16.32
CA GLU A 130 -11.22 -1.74 16.04
C GLU A 130 -11.78 -2.06 14.63
N PRO A 131 -11.16 -1.55 13.56
CA PRO A 131 -11.74 -1.51 12.19
C PRO A 131 -11.82 -2.87 11.48
N VAL A 132 -11.45 -3.96 12.16
CA VAL A 132 -11.52 -5.34 11.65
C VAL A 132 -12.52 -6.20 12.42
N ARG A 133 -13.13 -5.65 13.47
CA ARG A 133 -14.19 -6.32 14.24
C ARG A 133 -15.54 -5.85 13.73
N THR A 134 -16.42 -6.81 13.49
CA THR A 134 -17.81 -6.53 13.16
C THR A 134 -18.62 -6.25 14.43
N THR A 135 -19.91 -5.93 14.27
CA THR A 135 -20.85 -5.81 15.39
C THR A 135 -21.17 -7.14 16.08
N LYS A 136 -20.67 -8.27 15.57
CA LYS A 136 -20.87 -9.59 16.14
C LYS A 136 -19.55 -10.22 16.57
N ASP A 137 -19.47 -10.58 17.85
CA ASP A 137 -18.29 -11.22 18.43
C ASP A 137 -17.93 -12.52 17.69
N GLY A 138 -16.61 -12.72 17.51
CA GLY A 138 -16.06 -13.85 16.78
C GLY A 138 -16.12 -13.73 15.25
N ILE A 139 -16.78 -12.69 14.71
CA ILE A 139 -16.81 -12.40 13.27
C ILE A 139 -15.93 -11.18 12.99
N TYR A 140 -14.97 -11.36 12.07
CA TYR A 140 -14.00 -10.35 11.65
C TYR A 140 -14.18 -10.02 10.18
N ILE A 141 -13.75 -8.82 9.78
CA ILE A 141 -13.91 -8.32 8.40
C ILE A 141 -12.59 -7.77 7.85
N CYS A 142 -12.33 -8.08 6.58
CA CYS A 142 -11.25 -7.48 5.81
C CYS A 142 -11.67 -7.22 4.36
N GLY A 143 -10.89 -6.38 3.67
CA GLY A 143 -11.07 -6.09 2.26
C GLY A 143 -12.24 -5.15 1.96
N ALA A 144 -12.69 -5.19 0.71
CA ALA A 144 -13.61 -4.20 0.17
C ALA A 144 -15.00 -4.19 0.84
N PHE A 145 -15.42 -5.29 1.48
CA PHE A 145 -16.73 -5.33 2.14
C PHE A 145 -16.80 -4.50 3.44
N GLN A 146 -15.66 -4.12 4.02
CA GLN A 146 -15.64 -3.10 5.08
C GLN A 146 -15.71 -1.66 4.52
N GLY A 147 -15.32 -1.47 3.26
CA GLY A 147 -15.28 -0.15 2.62
C GLY A 147 -14.32 -0.14 1.42
N PRO A 148 -14.42 0.85 0.52
CA PRO A 148 -13.54 0.94 -0.64
C PRO A 148 -12.07 1.15 -0.24
N LYS A 149 -11.17 0.33 -0.78
CA LYS A 149 -9.73 0.35 -0.48
C LYS A 149 -8.92 -0.39 -1.55
N ASP A 150 -7.61 -0.18 -1.55
CA ASP A 150 -6.69 -0.82 -2.47
C ASP A 150 -6.19 -2.20 -1.96
N ILE A 151 -5.32 -2.84 -2.77
CA ILE A 151 -4.74 -4.14 -2.44
C ILE A 151 -3.84 -4.06 -1.19
N PRO A 152 -2.86 -3.14 -1.08
CA PRO A 152 -2.05 -2.99 0.14
C PRO A 152 -2.87 -2.86 1.42
N GLU A 153 -3.89 -1.99 1.43
CA GLU A 153 -4.76 -1.81 2.60
C GLU A 153 -5.57 -3.06 2.89
N THR A 154 -6.06 -3.76 1.85
CA THR A 154 -6.77 -5.03 1.99
C THR A 154 -5.89 -6.11 2.62
N VAL A 155 -4.64 -6.26 2.17
CA VAL A 155 -3.69 -7.26 2.70
C VAL A 155 -3.32 -6.93 4.16
N MET A 156 -3.11 -5.64 4.46
CA MET A 156 -2.88 -5.18 5.82
C MET A 156 -4.08 -5.51 6.73
N GLN A 157 -5.31 -5.23 6.28
CA GLN A 157 -6.53 -5.50 7.03
C GLN A 157 -6.78 -7.00 7.22
N ALA A 158 -6.48 -7.82 6.20
CA ALA A 158 -6.54 -9.27 6.31
C ALA A 158 -5.57 -9.81 7.36
N SER A 159 -4.33 -9.30 7.38
CA SER A 159 -3.34 -9.63 8.42
C SER A 159 -3.83 -9.22 9.82
N ALA A 160 -4.42 -8.03 9.95
CA ALA A 160 -5.00 -7.56 11.21
C ALA A 160 -6.18 -8.43 11.67
N SER A 161 -7.05 -8.85 10.75
CA SER A 161 -8.17 -9.75 11.04
C SER A 161 -7.70 -11.12 11.51
N ALA A 162 -6.69 -11.68 10.84
CA ALA A 162 -6.06 -12.94 11.23
C ALA A 162 -5.36 -12.83 12.60
N ALA A 163 -4.70 -11.71 12.89
CA ALA A 163 -4.09 -11.46 14.19
C ALA A 163 -5.13 -11.31 15.30
N ALA A 164 -6.26 -10.63 15.03
CA ALA A 164 -7.34 -10.44 15.97
C ALA A 164 -8.03 -11.78 16.31
N SER A 165 -8.31 -12.62 15.32
CA SER A 165 -8.89 -13.96 15.53
C SER A 165 -7.91 -14.93 16.19
N SER A 166 -6.62 -14.86 15.83
CA SER A 166 -5.58 -15.71 16.44
C SER A 166 -5.35 -15.40 17.92
N SER A 167 -5.54 -14.14 18.32
CA SER A 167 -5.49 -13.75 19.74
C SER A 167 -6.61 -14.42 20.54
N LEU A 168 -7.85 -14.42 20.00
CA LEU A 168 -8.99 -15.10 20.62
C LEU A 168 -8.78 -16.62 20.70
N LEU A 169 -8.17 -17.22 19.68
CA LEU A 169 -7.95 -18.67 19.58
C LEU A 169 -6.60 -19.14 20.16
N SER A 170 -5.91 -18.28 20.92
CA SER A 170 -4.55 -18.56 21.40
C SER A 170 -4.42 -19.85 22.21
N SER A 171 -5.44 -20.18 23.01
CA SER A 171 -5.49 -21.42 23.82
C SER A 171 -5.66 -22.71 23.00
N GLN A 172 -6.14 -22.60 21.75
CA GLN A 172 -6.35 -23.72 20.82
C GLN A 172 -5.25 -23.82 19.76
N ARG A 173 -4.18 -23.04 19.87
CA ARG A 173 -3.11 -23.01 18.88
C ARG A 173 -2.51 -24.41 18.71
N HIS A 174 -2.37 -24.84 17.46
CA HIS A 174 -1.80 -26.13 17.04
C HIS A 174 -2.59 -27.40 17.37
N THR A 175 -3.78 -27.31 17.98
CA THR A 175 -4.57 -28.51 18.33
C THR A 175 -5.11 -29.28 17.10
N LEU A 176 -5.23 -28.60 15.95
CA LEU A 176 -5.71 -29.16 14.68
C LEU A 176 -4.70 -29.03 13.52
N THR A 177 -3.44 -28.67 13.82
CA THR A 177 -2.40 -28.57 12.78
C THR A 177 -1.95 -29.97 12.36
N LYS A 178 -1.90 -30.22 11.05
CA LYS A 178 -1.32 -31.44 10.46
C LYS A 178 -0.04 -31.07 9.71
N GLU A 179 0.99 -31.88 9.83
CA GLU A 179 2.18 -31.74 8.99
C GLU A 179 1.86 -32.33 7.60
N LYS A 180 2.30 -31.65 6.54
CA LYS A 180 2.21 -32.17 5.17
C LYS A 180 3.22 -33.30 5.03
N GLU A 181 2.74 -34.49 4.70
CA GLU A 181 3.58 -35.63 4.37
C GLU A 181 4.03 -35.52 2.91
N TYR A 182 5.31 -35.78 2.68
CA TYR A 182 5.91 -35.83 1.34
C TYR A 182 6.30 -37.28 1.05
N PRO A 183 6.37 -37.70 -0.22
CA PRO A 183 6.97 -38.97 -0.57
C PRO A 183 8.42 -39.06 -0.06
N GLU A 184 8.92 -40.28 0.06
CA GLU A 184 10.30 -40.53 0.45
C GLU A 184 11.27 -39.88 -0.55
N GLU A 185 12.34 -39.24 -0.04
CA GLU A 185 13.30 -38.55 -0.90
C GLU A 185 14.08 -39.56 -1.75
N ILE A 186 14.10 -39.34 -3.06
CA ILE A 186 14.82 -40.18 -4.02
C ILE A 186 16.33 -39.93 -3.83
N ASP A 187 17.08 -40.98 -3.47
CA ASP A 187 18.54 -40.89 -3.42
C ASP A 187 19.12 -40.86 -4.83
N ILE A 188 19.81 -39.77 -5.12
CA ILE A 188 20.43 -39.46 -6.42
C ILE A 188 21.97 -39.56 -6.36
N THR A 189 22.53 -40.03 -5.24
CA THR A 189 23.97 -40.12 -5.02
C THR A 189 24.62 -40.99 -6.09
N GLY A 190 25.63 -40.46 -6.77
CA GLY A 190 26.36 -41.16 -7.83
C GLY A 190 25.60 -41.33 -9.15
N GLN A 191 24.41 -40.74 -9.30
CA GLN A 191 23.69 -40.72 -10.56
C GLN A 191 24.16 -39.55 -11.45
N GLU A 192 24.21 -39.78 -12.76
CA GLU A 192 24.41 -38.72 -13.74
C GLU A 192 23.27 -37.68 -13.70
N PRO A 193 23.54 -36.38 -13.90
CA PRO A 193 22.49 -35.37 -13.94
C PRO A 193 21.49 -35.64 -15.06
N ARG A 194 20.19 -35.58 -14.71
CA ARG A 194 19.03 -35.75 -15.56
C ARG A 194 18.08 -34.57 -15.33
N ILE A 195 18.14 -33.58 -16.22
CA ILE A 195 17.57 -32.25 -16.03
C ILE A 195 16.30 -32.10 -16.89
N GLY A 196 15.22 -31.61 -16.29
CA GLY A 196 14.07 -31.07 -17.02
C GLY A 196 14.09 -29.55 -17.02
N VAL A 197 13.90 -28.92 -18.19
CA VAL A 197 13.86 -27.45 -18.32
C VAL A 197 12.46 -26.98 -18.73
N PHE A 198 11.85 -26.13 -17.92
CA PHE A 198 10.49 -25.62 -18.16
C PHE A 198 10.54 -24.11 -18.40
N VAL A 199 10.20 -23.66 -19.61
CA VAL A 199 10.27 -22.24 -20.02
C VAL A 199 8.87 -21.61 -20.00
N CYS A 200 8.74 -20.45 -19.36
CA CYS A 200 7.46 -19.78 -19.14
C CYS A 200 7.24 -18.61 -20.10
N HIS A 201 6.04 -18.47 -20.66
CA HIS A 201 5.63 -17.26 -21.38
C HIS A 201 5.17 -16.14 -20.43
N CYS A 202 4.62 -16.49 -19.27
CA CYS A 202 3.99 -15.56 -18.33
C CYS A 202 2.97 -14.63 -19.04
N GLY A 203 2.18 -15.22 -19.94
CA GLY A 203 1.37 -14.48 -20.92
C GLY A 203 2.26 -13.72 -21.89
N ILE A 204 2.11 -12.40 -21.96
CA ILE A 204 2.95 -11.52 -22.81
C ILE A 204 4.16 -10.94 -22.06
N ASN A 205 4.26 -11.16 -20.74
CA ASN A 205 5.34 -10.55 -19.95
C ASN A 205 6.72 -11.06 -20.35
N ILE A 206 6.84 -12.35 -20.69
CA ILE A 206 8.07 -12.93 -21.26
C ILE A 206 7.85 -13.14 -22.75
N GLY A 207 6.78 -13.85 -23.13
CA GLY A 207 6.50 -14.22 -24.52
C GLY A 207 6.26 -13.05 -25.49
N GLY A 208 6.02 -11.83 -24.99
CA GLY A 208 5.91 -10.63 -25.83
C GLY A 208 7.26 -10.03 -26.26
N VAL A 209 8.35 -10.41 -25.59
CA VAL A 209 9.70 -9.86 -25.79
C VAL A 209 10.69 -10.97 -26.13
N VAL A 210 10.71 -12.06 -25.36
CA VAL A 210 11.60 -13.21 -25.55
C VAL A 210 10.91 -14.27 -26.42
N ASN A 211 11.62 -14.79 -27.42
CA ASN A 211 11.14 -15.92 -28.22
C ASN A 211 11.24 -17.23 -27.42
N VAL A 212 10.21 -17.51 -26.62
CA VAL A 212 10.16 -18.68 -25.72
C VAL A 212 10.34 -20.03 -26.46
N PRO A 213 9.69 -20.29 -27.61
CA PRO A 213 9.94 -21.51 -28.38
C PRO A 213 11.40 -21.73 -28.74
N GLU A 214 12.09 -20.66 -29.13
CA GLU A 214 13.51 -20.71 -29.49
C GLU A 214 14.42 -20.97 -28.28
N VAL A 215 14.11 -20.38 -27.13
CA VAL A 215 14.81 -20.67 -25.86
C VAL A 215 14.59 -22.13 -25.43
N THR A 216 13.37 -22.65 -25.58
CA THR A 216 13.03 -24.05 -25.27
C THR A 216 13.78 -25.01 -26.19
N GLU A 217 13.81 -24.75 -27.50
CA GLU A 217 14.57 -25.56 -28.45
C GLU A 217 16.06 -25.53 -28.14
N TYR A 218 16.61 -24.36 -27.81
CA TYR A 218 18.00 -24.21 -27.39
C TYR A 218 18.30 -25.04 -26.14
N ALA A 219 17.44 -24.97 -25.13
CA ALA A 219 17.59 -25.69 -23.87
C ALA A 219 17.64 -27.21 -24.08
N SER A 220 16.88 -27.75 -25.04
CA SER A 220 16.84 -29.18 -25.35
C SER A 220 18.17 -29.75 -25.86
N LYS A 221 19.06 -28.88 -26.35
CA LYS A 221 20.38 -29.24 -26.89
C LYS A 221 21.49 -29.14 -25.83
N LEU A 222 21.18 -28.68 -24.62
CA LEU A 222 22.16 -28.53 -23.54
C LEU A 222 22.51 -29.90 -22.91
N PRO A 223 23.74 -30.08 -22.41
CA PRO A 223 24.14 -31.30 -21.73
C PRO A 223 23.20 -31.65 -20.58
N ASN A 224 22.95 -32.96 -20.37
CA ASN A 224 22.14 -33.50 -19.29
C ASN A 224 20.65 -33.10 -19.29
N VAL A 225 20.17 -32.36 -20.29
CA VAL A 225 18.75 -32.04 -20.45
C VAL A 225 18.04 -33.18 -21.20
N LEU A 226 17.03 -33.78 -20.56
CA LEU A 226 16.29 -34.92 -21.13
C LEU A 226 14.90 -34.53 -21.64
N VAL A 227 14.31 -33.52 -21.03
CA VAL A 227 12.99 -33.01 -21.40
C VAL A 227 12.99 -31.50 -21.26
N THR A 228 12.36 -30.85 -22.23
CA THR A 228 12.09 -29.42 -22.22
C THR A 228 10.63 -29.19 -22.51
N ASP A 229 10.08 -28.16 -21.89
CA ASP A 229 8.66 -27.88 -22.00
C ASP A 229 8.42 -26.38 -21.96
N GLU A 230 7.42 -25.92 -22.72
CA GLU A 230 7.00 -24.52 -22.70
C GLU A 230 5.57 -24.40 -22.18
N ASN A 231 5.34 -23.39 -21.36
CA ASN A 231 4.11 -23.23 -20.61
C ASN A 231 3.65 -21.79 -20.61
N LEU A 232 2.34 -21.56 -20.76
CA LEU A 232 1.78 -20.21 -20.67
C LEU A 232 2.05 -19.62 -19.27
N PHE A 233 1.82 -20.41 -18.22
CA PHE A 233 2.07 -20.05 -16.83
C PHE A 233 2.64 -21.24 -16.05
N THR A 234 3.97 -21.32 -15.89
CA THR A 234 4.61 -22.45 -15.21
C THR A 234 4.21 -22.59 -13.73
N CYS A 235 3.81 -21.51 -13.07
CA CYS A 235 3.36 -21.53 -11.67
C CYS A 235 1.90 -22.00 -11.49
N SER A 236 1.17 -22.28 -12.57
CA SER A 236 -0.18 -22.81 -12.50
C SER A 236 -0.21 -24.24 -11.95
N GLN A 237 -1.35 -24.65 -11.37
CA GLN A 237 -1.48 -25.96 -10.75
C GLN A 237 -1.31 -27.10 -11.76
N ASP A 238 -1.93 -26.97 -12.94
CA ASP A 238 -1.82 -27.91 -14.04
C ASP A 238 -0.37 -28.08 -14.51
N THR A 239 0.40 -27.00 -14.59
CA THR A 239 1.81 -27.11 -14.98
C THR A 239 2.66 -27.70 -13.86
N GLN A 240 2.36 -27.41 -12.59
CA GLN A 240 3.06 -28.05 -11.46
C GLN A 240 2.82 -29.56 -11.44
N ASP A 241 1.60 -30.01 -11.69
CA ASP A 241 1.28 -31.43 -11.81
C ASP A 241 2.04 -32.07 -12.99
N ARG A 242 2.11 -31.38 -14.13
CA ARG A 242 2.90 -31.81 -15.28
C ARG A 242 4.40 -31.92 -14.96
N ILE A 243 4.97 -30.98 -14.20
CA ILE A 243 6.38 -31.08 -13.76
C ILE A 243 6.60 -32.36 -12.96
N LYS A 244 5.69 -32.70 -12.03
CA LYS A 244 5.78 -33.94 -11.23
C LYS A 244 5.69 -35.19 -12.10
N GLU A 245 4.79 -35.20 -13.08
CA GLU A 245 4.66 -36.28 -14.05
C GLU A 245 5.95 -36.45 -14.87
N ARG A 246 6.54 -35.35 -15.37
CA ARG A 246 7.80 -35.39 -16.12
C ARG A 246 8.98 -35.86 -15.27
N VAL A 247 9.02 -35.50 -13.99
CA VAL A 247 10.02 -36.00 -13.03
C VAL A 247 9.95 -37.53 -12.96
N ASP A 248 8.75 -38.10 -12.84
CA ASP A 248 8.58 -39.55 -12.79
C ASP A 248 8.83 -40.24 -14.15
N GLU A 249 8.29 -39.70 -15.25
CA GLU A 249 8.37 -40.27 -16.60
C GLU A 249 9.83 -40.34 -17.09
N TYR A 250 10.57 -39.24 -16.97
CA TYR A 250 11.94 -39.14 -17.45
C TYR A 250 12.98 -39.49 -16.39
N LYS A 251 12.55 -39.85 -15.18
CA LYS A 251 13.42 -40.08 -14.01
C LYS A 251 14.38 -38.91 -13.82
N LEU A 252 13.83 -37.70 -13.79
CA LEU A 252 14.61 -36.49 -13.60
C LEU A 252 15.14 -36.47 -12.17
N ASN A 253 16.36 -35.98 -12.00
CA ASN A 253 16.94 -35.74 -10.69
C ASN A 253 17.31 -34.26 -10.48
N ARG A 254 17.02 -33.39 -11.45
CA ARG A 254 17.16 -31.93 -11.38
C ARG A 254 16.05 -31.26 -12.17
N VAL A 255 15.63 -30.08 -11.73
CA VAL A 255 14.63 -29.26 -12.44
C VAL A 255 15.12 -27.84 -12.59
N VAL A 256 15.01 -27.30 -13.80
CA VAL A 256 15.26 -25.89 -14.12
C VAL A 256 13.95 -25.26 -14.57
N VAL A 257 13.59 -24.11 -13.99
CA VAL A 257 12.48 -23.31 -14.48
C VAL A 257 13.00 -21.95 -14.96
N ALA A 258 12.72 -21.62 -16.21
CA ALA A 258 13.04 -20.33 -16.81
C ALA A 258 11.80 -19.44 -16.81
N SER A 259 11.69 -18.53 -15.84
CA SER A 259 10.51 -17.69 -15.65
C SER A 259 10.81 -16.37 -14.91
N CYS A 260 10.13 -16.13 -13.79
CA CYS A 260 10.23 -14.92 -12.97
C CYS A 260 11.39 -14.96 -11.97
N SER A 261 11.41 -14.00 -11.05
CA SER A 261 12.37 -14.01 -9.94
C SER A 261 12.23 -15.24 -9.03
N ALA A 262 13.37 -15.81 -8.62
CA ALA A 262 13.45 -16.80 -7.54
C ALA A 262 12.81 -16.29 -6.24
N ARG A 263 12.88 -14.98 -5.97
CA ARG A 263 12.25 -14.36 -4.78
C ARG A 263 10.73 -14.57 -4.71
N THR A 264 10.09 -14.80 -5.86
CA THR A 264 8.63 -14.95 -5.98
C THR A 264 8.20 -16.40 -5.90
N HIS A 265 8.74 -17.27 -6.77
CA HIS A 265 8.21 -18.63 -6.97
C HIS A 265 9.22 -19.76 -6.75
N GLU A 266 10.47 -19.49 -6.35
CA GLU A 266 11.38 -20.59 -5.98
C GLU A 266 10.79 -21.49 -4.88
N PRO A 267 10.20 -20.98 -3.78
CA PRO A 267 9.61 -21.85 -2.77
C PRO A 267 8.45 -22.71 -3.30
N LEU A 268 7.71 -22.22 -4.30
CA LEU A 268 6.62 -22.95 -4.95
C LEU A 268 7.19 -24.16 -5.70
N PHE A 269 8.15 -23.93 -6.61
CA PHE A 269 8.73 -25.01 -7.42
C PHE A 269 9.56 -26.00 -6.58
N GLN A 270 10.24 -25.53 -5.53
CA GLN A 270 10.87 -26.40 -4.55
C GLN A 270 9.87 -27.33 -3.85
N ASP A 271 8.66 -26.85 -3.56
CA ASP A 271 7.59 -27.69 -3.00
C ASP A 271 7.04 -28.67 -4.05
N THR A 272 6.87 -28.21 -5.29
CA THR A 272 6.43 -29.06 -6.42
C THR A 272 7.36 -30.26 -6.63
N ILE A 273 8.69 -30.05 -6.68
CA ILE A 273 9.62 -31.17 -6.89
C ILE A 273 9.75 -32.08 -5.66
N ARG A 274 9.51 -31.55 -4.44
CA ARG A 274 9.41 -32.36 -3.23
C ARG A 274 8.20 -33.28 -3.25
N GLU A 275 7.07 -32.83 -3.79
CA GLU A 275 5.90 -33.70 -4.02
C GLU A 275 6.18 -34.81 -5.04
N ALA A 276 7.21 -34.67 -5.89
CA ALA A 276 7.70 -35.73 -6.76
C ALA A 276 8.85 -36.57 -6.14
N GLY A 277 9.19 -36.34 -4.87
CA GLY A 277 10.25 -37.07 -4.16
C GLY A 277 11.66 -36.51 -4.35
N LEU A 278 11.85 -35.39 -5.06
CA LEU A 278 13.17 -34.77 -5.19
C LEU A 278 13.49 -33.83 -4.02
N ASN A 279 14.77 -33.78 -3.64
CA ASN A 279 15.26 -32.79 -2.69
C ASN A 279 15.04 -31.36 -3.25
N PRO A 280 14.51 -30.41 -2.44
CA PRO A 280 14.16 -29.07 -2.93
C PRO A 280 15.35 -28.27 -3.47
N TYR A 281 16.58 -28.61 -3.08
CA TYR A 281 17.78 -27.88 -3.51
C TYR A 281 18.38 -28.41 -4.83
N LEU A 282 17.70 -29.37 -5.46
CA LEU A 282 17.96 -29.86 -6.82
C LEU A 282 17.21 -29.05 -7.88
N PHE A 283 16.70 -27.90 -7.48
CA PHE A 283 16.00 -26.93 -8.31
C PHE A 283 16.90 -25.73 -8.63
N SER A 284 16.80 -25.22 -9.86
CA SER A 284 17.50 -24.00 -10.30
C SER A 284 16.54 -23.10 -11.08
N MET A 285 16.62 -21.79 -10.88
CA MET A 285 15.74 -20.81 -11.52
C MET A 285 16.54 -19.94 -12.49
N ALA A 286 16.08 -19.84 -13.74
CA ALA A 286 16.55 -18.82 -14.68
C ALA A 286 15.53 -17.67 -14.71
N ASN A 287 15.96 -16.47 -14.30
CA ASN A 287 15.09 -15.30 -14.27
C ASN A 287 15.12 -14.57 -15.63
N ILE A 288 14.25 -14.99 -16.54
CA ILE A 288 14.13 -14.44 -17.90
C ILE A 288 13.00 -13.39 -18.01
N ARG A 289 12.46 -12.93 -16.88
CA ARG A 289 11.43 -11.88 -16.83
C ARG A 289 11.94 -10.58 -16.23
N ASP A 290 12.08 -10.57 -14.91
CA ASP A 290 12.42 -9.38 -14.13
C ASP A 290 13.83 -8.87 -14.48
N GLN A 291 14.73 -9.77 -14.87
CA GLN A 291 16.11 -9.46 -15.26
C GLN A 291 16.32 -9.42 -16.77
N ASP A 292 15.29 -9.63 -17.59
CA ASP A 292 15.44 -9.78 -19.04
C ASP A 292 14.25 -9.18 -19.79
N SER A 293 13.16 -9.91 -20.00
CA SER A 293 12.03 -9.46 -20.83
C SER A 293 11.48 -8.07 -20.44
N TRP A 294 11.34 -7.78 -19.14
CA TRP A 294 10.78 -6.50 -18.68
C TRP A 294 11.71 -5.30 -18.88
N VAL A 295 13.02 -5.53 -18.95
CA VAL A 295 14.03 -4.46 -19.06
C VAL A 295 14.57 -4.29 -20.47
N HIS A 296 14.25 -5.21 -21.39
CA HIS A 296 14.72 -5.23 -22.78
C HIS A 296 13.58 -5.21 -23.81
N GLN A 297 12.46 -4.57 -23.47
CA GLN A 297 11.25 -4.55 -24.32
C GLN A 297 11.51 -4.01 -25.74
N SER A 298 12.48 -3.12 -25.90
CA SER A 298 12.88 -2.51 -27.17
C SER A 298 13.88 -3.33 -27.99
N ASP A 299 14.50 -4.37 -27.42
CA ASP A 299 15.53 -5.19 -28.08
C ASP A 299 15.27 -6.68 -27.85
N LYS A 300 14.28 -7.20 -28.60
CA LYS A 300 13.76 -8.57 -28.49
C LYS A 300 14.79 -9.64 -28.89
N GLU A 301 15.65 -9.33 -29.86
CA GLU A 301 16.68 -10.25 -30.33
C GLU A 301 17.73 -10.46 -29.23
N SER A 302 18.30 -9.38 -28.70
CA SER A 302 19.25 -9.47 -27.58
C SER A 302 18.61 -10.07 -26.31
N ALA A 303 17.34 -9.78 -26.04
CA ALA A 303 16.61 -10.41 -24.94
C ALA A 303 16.52 -11.93 -25.11
N THR A 304 16.24 -12.41 -26.32
CA THR A 304 16.16 -13.86 -26.60
C THR A 304 17.52 -14.54 -26.43
N GLU A 305 18.60 -13.95 -26.93
CA GLU A 305 19.96 -14.48 -26.73
C GLU A 305 20.36 -14.49 -25.25
N LYS A 306 20.04 -13.42 -24.53
CA LYS A 306 20.28 -13.35 -23.09
C LYS A 306 19.47 -14.41 -22.33
N ALA A 307 18.22 -14.67 -22.69
CA ALA A 307 17.41 -15.73 -22.10
C ALA A 307 18.06 -17.12 -22.27
N LYS A 308 18.58 -17.42 -23.47
CA LYS A 308 19.33 -18.68 -23.73
C LYS A 308 20.54 -18.82 -22.82
N ASP A 309 21.31 -17.74 -22.67
CA ASP A 309 22.49 -17.72 -21.80
C ASP A 309 22.11 -17.93 -20.33
N LEU A 310 21.06 -17.26 -19.84
CA LEU A 310 20.55 -17.43 -18.48
C LEU A 310 20.07 -18.86 -18.22
N VAL A 311 19.39 -19.48 -19.19
CA VAL A 311 18.99 -20.90 -19.10
C VAL A 311 20.21 -21.82 -19.07
N ARG A 312 21.20 -21.59 -19.95
CA ARG A 312 22.45 -22.36 -19.94
C ARG A 312 23.16 -22.28 -18.60
N MET A 313 23.24 -21.09 -18.01
CA MET A 313 23.84 -20.87 -16.69
C MET A 313 23.07 -21.61 -15.58
N ALA A 314 21.73 -21.56 -15.61
CA ALA A 314 20.90 -22.25 -14.64
C ALA A 314 20.98 -23.77 -14.76
N VAL A 315 21.07 -24.30 -15.98
CA VAL A 315 21.33 -25.73 -16.27
C VAL A 315 22.69 -26.14 -15.74
N ALA A 316 23.76 -25.39 -16.03
CA ALA A 316 25.09 -25.66 -15.51
C ALA A 316 25.13 -25.67 -13.96
N ASN A 317 24.43 -24.73 -13.31
CA ASN A 317 24.28 -24.72 -11.86
C ASN A 317 23.51 -25.95 -11.34
N ALA A 318 22.46 -26.37 -12.04
CA ALA A 318 21.68 -27.55 -11.67
C ALA A 318 22.50 -28.84 -11.78
N THR A 319 23.37 -28.97 -12.79
CA THR A 319 24.29 -30.09 -12.98
C THR A 319 25.16 -30.33 -11.75
N GLU A 320 25.70 -29.25 -11.16
CA GLU A 320 26.61 -29.31 -10.00
C GLU A 320 25.89 -29.30 -8.64
N SER A 321 24.56 -29.12 -8.64
CA SER A 321 23.79 -29.05 -7.39
C SER A 321 23.74 -30.42 -6.70
N SER A 322 23.71 -30.40 -5.37
CA SER A 322 23.59 -31.59 -4.51
C SER A 322 22.46 -31.42 -3.51
N PRO A 323 21.89 -32.51 -2.97
CA PRO A 323 20.85 -32.44 -1.96
C PRO A 323 21.35 -31.66 -0.73
N LEU A 324 20.57 -30.69 -0.27
CA LEU A 324 20.83 -29.96 0.97
C LEU A 324 19.69 -30.18 1.96
N TYR A 325 20.01 -30.04 3.24
CA TYR A 325 19.06 -30.26 4.31
C TYR A 325 18.96 -29.04 5.20
N ARG A 326 17.73 -28.64 5.53
CA ARG A 326 17.46 -27.49 6.38
C ARG A 326 17.82 -27.81 7.82
N THR A 327 18.72 -27.03 8.41
CA THR A 327 18.97 -27.07 9.85
C THR A 327 17.80 -26.44 10.59
N LYS A 328 17.21 -27.17 11.55
CA LYS A 328 16.20 -26.62 12.46
C LYS A 328 16.89 -25.83 13.56
N LEU A 329 16.58 -24.55 13.67
CA LEU A 329 17.04 -23.70 14.77
C LEU A 329 15.88 -23.40 15.73
N PRO A 330 16.13 -23.36 17.05
CA PRO A 330 15.11 -22.93 18.01
C PRO A 330 14.71 -21.48 17.72
N VAL A 331 13.48 -21.11 18.08
CA VAL A 331 12.98 -19.73 17.95
C VAL A 331 12.73 -19.16 19.33
N ILE A 332 13.29 -17.99 19.60
CA ILE A 332 13.05 -17.23 20.83
C ILE A 332 11.61 -16.70 20.80
N LYS A 333 10.76 -17.18 21.71
CA LYS A 333 9.33 -16.85 21.78
C LYS A 333 9.04 -15.51 22.47
N ARG A 334 9.79 -14.47 22.06
CA ARG A 334 9.71 -13.10 22.58
C ARG A 334 9.81 -12.12 21.42
N ALA A 335 9.03 -11.05 21.46
CA ALA A 335 9.09 -9.98 20.47
C ALA A 335 9.72 -8.71 21.06
N LEU A 336 10.44 -7.96 20.22
CA LEU A 336 10.85 -6.59 20.49
C LEU A 336 10.05 -5.64 19.58
N ILE A 337 9.53 -4.57 20.14
CA ILE A 337 8.80 -3.52 19.43
C ILE A 337 9.50 -2.20 19.68
N ILE A 338 9.83 -1.47 18.62
CA ILE A 338 10.49 -0.16 18.69
C ILE A 338 9.47 0.92 18.31
N GLY A 339 9.11 1.78 19.27
CA GLY A 339 8.14 2.85 19.14
C GLY A 339 6.86 2.56 19.92
N GLY A 340 6.59 3.37 20.95
CA GLY A 340 5.46 3.30 21.87
C GLY A 340 4.25 4.12 21.44
N GLY A 341 4.09 4.40 20.15
CA GLY A 341 2.87 5.00 19.60
C GLY A 341 1.69 4.01 19.53
N ILE A 342 0.52 4.47 19.04
CA ILE A 342 -0.70 3.64 18.89
C ILE A 342 -0.40 2.31 18.17
N ALA A 343 0.38 2.35 17.08
CA ALA A 343 0.74 1.16 16.31
C ALA A 343 1.55 0.14 17.13
N GLY A 344 2.59 0.59 17.82
CA GLY A 344 3.46 -0.29 18.62
C GLY A 344 2.75 -0.87 19.84
N MET A 345 1.97 -0.05 20.54
CA MET A 345 1.14 -0.49 21.66
C MET A 345 0.06 -1.50 21.25
N THR A 346 -0.61 -1.28 20.11
CA THR A 346 -1.59 -2.23 19.57
C THR A 346 -0.94 -3.56 19.20
N ALA A 347 0.24 -3.53 18.56
CA ALA A 347 1.00 -4.73 18.24
C ALA A 347 1.44 -5.47 19.52
N ALA A 348 1.89 -4.74 20.54
CA ALA A 348 2.29 -5.31 21.84
C ALA A 348 1.14 -6.08 22.50
N LEU A 349 -0.04 -5.46 22.60
CA LEU A 349 -1.23 -6.10 23.16
C LEU A 349 -1.67 -7.32 22.36
N ASN A 350 -1.60 -7.28 21.03
CA ASN A 350 -1.98 -8.42 20.22
C ASN A 350 -1.03 -9.62 20.42
N ILE A 351 0.29 -9.37 20.44
CA ILE A 351 1.29 -10.43 20.68
C ILE A 351 1.18 -10.99 22.10
N ALA A 352 0.97 -10.12 23.09
CA ALA A 352 0.75 -10.52 24.48
C ALA A 352 -0.54 -11.35 24.65
N GLY A 353 -1.64 -10.93 24.02
CA GLY A 353 -2.92 -11.67 24.01
C GLY A 353 -2.82 -13.03 23.32
N GLN A 354 -1.87 -13.18 22.40
CA GLN A 354 -1.50 -14.46 21.80
C GLN A 354 -0.62 -15.36 22.68
N GLY A 355 -0.21 -14.87 23.86
CA GLY A 355 0.55 -15.62 24.86
C GLY A 355 2.06 -15.40 24.85
N PHE A 356 2.58 -14.49 24.03
CA PHE A 356 4.04 -14.26 23.89
C PHE A 356 4.51 -13.04 24.69
N GLU A 357 5.77 -13.07 25.12
CA GLU A 357 6.40 -11.93 25.80
C GLU A 357 6.79 -10.84 24.80
N VAL A 358 6.68 -9.58 25.24
CA VAL A 358 7.00 -8.40 24.44
C VAL A 358 7.89 -7.46 25.24
N VAL A 359 8.90 -6.89 24.59
CA VAL A 359 9.57 -5.67 25.05
C VAL A 359 9.15 -4.53 24.15
N LEU A 360 8.52 -3.51 24.71
CA LEU A 360 8.15 -2.28 24.01
C LEU A 360 9.13 -1.17 24.40
N VAL A 361 9.88 -0.70 23.42
CA VAL A 361 10.88 0.37 23.56
C VAL A 361 10.29 1.69 23.06
N GLU A 362 10.41 2.74 23.85
CA GLU A 362 10.04 4.11 23.51
C GLU A 362 11.22 5.04 23.77
N ILE A 363 11.50 5.93 22.83
CA ILE A 363 12.60 6.88 22.93
C ILE A 363 12.25 8.05 23.86
N GLU A 364 10.98 8.43 23.89
CA GLU A 364 10.46 9.48 24.77
C GLU A 364 10.22 8.96 26.19
N LYS A 365 9.97 9.90 27.11
CA LYS A 365 9.58 9.60 28.50
C LYS A 365 8.21 8.93 28.62
N GLU A 366 7.32 9.20 27.66
CA GLU A 366 5.93 8.76 27.71
C GLU A 366 5.53 8.04 26.43
N LEU A 367 4.75 6.97 26.58
CA LEU A 367 4.09 6.30 25.45
C LEU A 367 3.06 7.21 24.79
N GLY A 368 2.76 6.96 23.53
CA GLY A 368 1.61 7.52 22.80
C GLY A 368 1.95 8.25 21.51
N GLY A 369 3.20 8.69 21.35
CA GLY A 369 3.70 9.31 20.12
C GLY A 369 2.80 10.46 19.63
N MET A 370 2.56 10.52 18.31
CA MET A 370 1.71 11.56 17.71
C MET A 370 0.27 11.57 18.25
N GLY A 371 -0.23 10.45 18.79
CA GLY A 371 -1.56 10.37 19.39
C GLY A 371 -1.76 11.38 20.53
N ARG A 372 -0.71 11.80 21.22
CA ARG A 372 -0.78 12.84 22.27
C ARG A 372 -1.12 14.24 21.73
N LYS A 373 -0.96 14.47 20.42
CA LYS A 373 -1.17 15.76 19.77
C LYS A 373 -2.46 15.82 18.94
N ILE A 374 -3.25 14.75 18.94
CA ILE A 374 -4.48 14.62 18.15
C ILE A 374 -5.63 14.32 19.10
N HIS A 375 -6.69 15.12 19.09
CA HIS A 375 -7.75 15.08 20.09
C HIS A 375 -8.97 14.28 19.64
N THR A 376 -9.39 14.45 18.39
CA THR A 376 -10.62 13.83 17.87
C THR A 376 -10.43 13.19 16.50
N THR A 377 -11.17 12.11 16.23
CA THR A 377 -11.30 11.55 14.88
C THR A 377 -12.24 12.41 14.05
N LEU A 378 -12.29 12.18 12.74
CA LEU A 378 -13.21 12.89 11.85
C LEU A 378 -14.68 12.59 12.20
N GLN A 379 -14.94 11.40 12.75
CA GLN A 379 -16.24 10.93 13.26
C GLN A 379 -16.61 11.53 14.63
N GLY A 380 -15.67 12.21 15.30
CA GLY A 380 -15.87 12.81 16.62
C GLY A 380 -15.45 11.93 17.80
N ASP A 381 -14.83 10.76 17.56
CA ASP A 381 -14.35 9.91 18.64
C ASP A 381 -13.17 10.55 19.38
N ASN A 382 -13.11 10.37 20.69
CA ASN A 382 -12.07 10.96 21.53
C ASN A 382 -10.79 10.09 21.52
N ILE A 383 -9.73 10.62 20.91
CA ILE A 383 -8.44 9.94 20.78
C ILE A 383 -7.68 9.91 22.11
N GLN A 384 -7.80 10.94 22.96
CA GLN A 384 -7.10 10.99 24.23
C GLN A 384 -7.61 9.93 25.22
N ASN A 385 -8.91 9.68 25.24
CA ASN A 385 -9.51 8.60 26.04
C ASN A 385 -9.05 7.22 25.56
N TYR A 386 -9.10 6.99 24.25
CA TYR A 386 -8.58 5.75 23.66
C TYR A 386 -7.09 5.55 23.96
N LEU A 387 -6.30 6.62 23.86
CA LEU A 387 -4.87 6.57 24.12
C LEU A 387 -4.57 6.25 25.59
N ALA A 388 -5.29 6.86 26.53
CA ALA A 388 -5.15 6.59 27.96
C ALA A 388 -5.46 5.11 28.28
N ASP A 389 -6.56 4.58 27.76
CA ASP A 389 -6.95 3.17 27.91
C ASP A 389 -5.90 2.22 27.29
N LEU A 390 -5.38 2.56 26.11
CA LEU A 390 -4.35 1.76 25.45
C LEU A 390 -3.03 1.73 26.25
N ILE A 391 -2.61 2.87 26.79
CA ILE A 391 -1.42 2.97 27.66
C ILE A 391 -1.62 2.17 28.94
N GLU A 392 -2.79 2.29 29.59
CA GLU A 392 -3.14 1.52 30.78
C GLU A 392 -3.06 0.01 30.52
N LYS A 393 -3.71 -0.47 29.46
CA LYS A 393 -3.70 -1.88 29.05
C LYS A 393 -2.29 -2.41 28.79
N VAL A 394 -1.42 -1.61 28.16
CA VAL A 394 -0.04 -2.00 27.88
C VAL A 394 0.79 -2.04 29.16
N THR A 395 0.69 -1.03 30.01
CA THR A 395 1.51 -0.91 31.23
C THR A 395 1.11 -1.89 32.33
N GLN A 396 -0.14 -2.32 32.38
CA GLN A 396 -0.63 -3.32 33.34
C GLN A 396 -0.45 -4.77 32.85
N ASN A 397 -0.02 -4.99 31.61
CA ASN A 397 0.08 -6.34 31.05
C ASN A 397 1.37 -7.04 31.49
N GLU A 398 1.24 -8.15 32.22
CA GLU A 398 2.38 -8.94 32.74
C GLU A 398 3.32 -9.51 31.66
N LYS A 399 2.86 -9.64 30.41
CA LYS A 399 3.67 -10.11 29.27
C LYS A 399 4.36 -8.99 28.51
N ILE A 400 4.10 -7.72 28.86
CA ILE A 400 4.69 -6.58 28.16
C ILE A 400 5.62 -5.83 29.11
N GLU A 401 6.91 -5.83 28.78
CA GLU A 401 7.89 -4.98 29.43
C GLU A 401 8.02 -3.66 28.68
N VAL A 402 7.71 -2.54 29.33
CA VAL A 402 7.83 -1.21 28.74
C VAL A 402 9.14 -0.55 29.17
N LEU A 403 9.95 -0.11 28.20
CA LEU A 403 11.20 0.62 28.41
C LEU A 403 11.09 1.99 27.71
N THR A 404 10.88 3.05 28.49
CA THR A 404 10.89 4.44 28.02
C THR A 404 12.30 5.02 28.08
N GLU A 405 12.52 6.18 27.45
CA GLU A 405 13.83 6.84 27.39
C GLU A 405 14.93 5.86 26.94
N THR A 406 14.60 5.04 25.93
CA THR A 406 15.41 3.90 25.53
C THR A 406 15.77 3.96 24.06
N ILE A 407 17.06 3.78 23.76
CA ILE A 407 17.62 3.88 22.40
C ILE A 407 18.26 2.55 22.02
N VAL A 408 18.08 2.15 20.77
CA VAL A 408 18.79 0.99 20.18
C VAL A 408 20.20 1.41 19.77
N VAL A 409 21.21 0.67 20.25
CA VAL A 409 22.62 0.99 19.97
C VAL A 409 23.33 -0.06 19.12
N ASP A 410 22.86 -1.31 19.12
CA ASP A 410 23.39 -2.36 18.26
C ASP A 410 22.32 -3.44 17.95
N PHE A 411 22.49 -4.14 16.82
CA PHE A 411 21.59 -5.19 16.37
C PHE A 411 22.36 -6.29 15.64
N SER A 412 22.11 -7.54 16.01
CA SER A 412 22.70 -8.73 15.36
C SER A 412 21.74 -9.93 15.38
N GLY A 413 22.15 -11.01 14.70
CA GLY A 413 21.42 -12.28 14.67
C GLY A 413 20.58 -12.48 13.41
N THR A 414 19.70 -13.49 13.44
CA THR A 414 18.89 -13.93 12.28
C THR A 414 17.45 -14.20 12.70
N LYS A 415 16.55 -14.43 11.72
CA LYS A 415 15.12 -14.71 11.97
C LYS A 415 14.93 -15.76 13.07
N GLY A 416 14.22 -15.39 14.13
CA GLY A 416 13.96 -16.24 15.29
C GLY A 416 15.03 -16.21 16.39
N ASN A 417 16.19 -15.60 16.15
CA ASN A 417 17.33 -15.50 17.07
C ASN A 417 18.07 -14.17 16.89
N PHE A 418 17.37 -13.07 17.16
CA PHE A 418 17.95 -11.73 17.15
C PHE A 418 18.47 -11.35 18.53
N LYS A 419 19.47 -10.48 18.54
CA LYS A 419 19.98 -9.78 19.72
C LYS A 419 19.98 -8.28 19.42
N THR A 420 19.42 -7.50 20.33
CA THR A 420 19.40 -6.04 20.24
C THR A 420 19.95 -5.43 21.51
N ALA A 421 20.99 -4.62 21.38
CA ALA A 421 21.55 -3.86 22.49
C ALA A 421 20.85 -2.51 22.61
N LEU A 422 20.51 -2.15 23.85
CA LEU A 422 19.76 -0.97 24.22
C LEU A 422 20.55 -0.16 25.25
N THR A 423 20.35 1.15 25.21
CA THR A 423 20.66 2.05 26.33
C THR A 423 19.33 2.50 26.94
N VAL A 424 19.12 2.21 28.23
CA VAL A 424 17.81 2.28 28.88
C VAL A 424 17.77 3.34 29.97
N GLY A 425 16.73 4.18 29.93
CA GLY A 425 16.38 5.14 30.96
C GLY A 425 17.36 6.33 31.07
N PRO A 426 17.06 7.29 31.97
CA PRO A 426 17.89 8.48 32.16
C PRO A 426 19.33 8.18 32.59
N ALA A 427 19.54 7.07 33.30
CA ALA A 427 20.86 6.63 33.75
C ALA A 427 21.69 5.95 32.64
N MET A 428 21.12 5.77 31.45
CA MET A 428 21.78 5.25 30.25
C MET A 428 22.51 3.92 30.49
N TYR A 429 21.88 2.99 31.22
CA TYR A 429 22.51 1.69 31.44
C TYR A 429 22.34 0.78 30.22
N HIS A 430 23.35 -0.05 29.97
CA HIS A 430 23.35 -0.96 28.82
C HIS A 430 22.55 -2.23 29.13
N ARG A 431 21.73 -2.66 28.17
CA ARG A 431 20.94 -3.90 28.27
C ARG A 431 20.84 -4.60 26.92
N GLU A 432 21.07 -5.91 26.90
CA GLU A 432 20.82 -6.74 25.72
C GLU A 432 19.47 -7.46 25.81
N ILE A 433 18.70 -7.43 24.72
CA ILE A 433 17.43 -8.16 24.58
C ILE A 433 17.59 -9.19 23.46
N ASN A 434 17.41 -10.46 23.80
CA ASN A 434 17.26 -11.52 22.80
C ASN A 434 15.78 -11.71 22.47
N HIS A 435 15.45 -11.77 21.19
CA HIS A 435 14.07 -11.90 20.70
C HIS A 435 14.02 -12.65 19.37
N GLY A 436 12.87 -13.22 19.05
CA GLY A 436 12.68 -13.96 17.79
C GLY A 436 12.04 -13.12 16.68
N ALA A 437 11.36 -12.04 17.05
CA ALA A 437 10.66 -11.15 16.14
C ALA A 437 10.85 -9.69 16.54
N LEU A 438 10.99 -8.82 15.54
CA LEU A 438 11.14 -7.38 15.69
C LEU A 438 10.02 -6.66 14.93
N ILE A 439 9.38 -5.67 15.57
CA ILE A 439 8.45 -4.74 14.92
C ILE A 439 8.99 -3.32 15.06
N ILE A 440 9.08 -2.61 13.93
CA ILE A 440 9.45 -1.19 13.89
C ILE A 440 8.17 -0.37 13.73
N ALA A 441 7.84 0.39 14.76
CA ALA A 441 6.63 1.21 14.89
C ALA A 441 6.99 2.66 15.32
N THR A 442 8.10 3.18 14.79
CA THR A 442 8.67 4.50 15.14
C THR A 442 7.85 5.70 14.69
N GLY A 443 6.77 5.48 13.94
CA GLY A 443 5.84 6.53 13.54
C GLY A 443 6.39 7.48 12.49
N ALA A 444 5.91 8.72 12.50
CA ALA A 444 6.30 9.80 11.61
C ALA A 444 6.27 11.14 12.35
N LEU A 445 7.01 12.12 11.82
CA LEU A 445 7.07 13.47 12.36
C LEU A 445 6.28 14.44 11.48
N GLU A 446 5.73 15.47 12.12
CA GLU A 446 5.12 16.60 11.42
C GLU A 446 6.22 17.42 10.72
N TYR A 447 6.02 17.76 9.45
CA TYR A 447 6.88 18.70 8.74
C TYR A 447 6.87 20.06 9.44
N ARG A 448 8.04 20.69 9.59
CA ARG A 448 8.17 22.06 10.09
C ARG A 448 8.40 22.97 8.88
N PRO A 449 7.39 23.77 8.46
CA PRO A 449 7.53 24.64 7.31
C PRO A 449 8.67 25.65 7.49
N GLU A 450 9.40 25.91 6.41
CA GLU A 450 10.35 27.02 6.29
C GLU A 450 9.71 28.17 5.50
N GLU A 451 8.56 27.92 4.89
CA GLU A 451 7.76 28.83 4.09
C GLU A 451 6.59 29.46 4.87
N TYR A 452 5.92 30.43 4.24
CA TYR A 452 4.68 31.04 4.72
C TYR A 452 4.75 31.71 6.10
N LEU A 453 5.91 32.28 6.47
CA LEU A 453 6.13 32.96 7.76
C LEU A 453 5.93 32.06 8.99
N TYR A 454 6.04 30.73 8.83
CA TYR A 454 5.92 29.82 9.94
C TYR A 454 7.08 30.00 10.94
N GLY A 455 6.74 30.26 12.21
CA GLY A 455 7.72 30.57 13.25
C GLY A 455 8.11 32.05 13.31
N GLU A 456 7.77 32.84 12.30
CA GLU A 456 7.96 34.30 12.27
C GLU A 456 6.69 35.04 12.70
N SER A 457 5.51 34.52 12.35
CA SER A 457 4.22 35.07 12.76
C SER A 457 3.46 34.13 13.68
N GLU A 458 2.94 34.67 14.78
CA GLU A 458 2.05 33.94 15.70
C GLU A 458 0.73 33.53 15.06
N ALA A 459 0.28 34.20 13.99
CA ALA A 459 -0.96 33.86 13.28
C ALA A 459 -0.81 32.61 12.40
N VAL A 460 0.42 32.16 12.10
CA VAL A 460 0.67 31.01 11.22
C VAL A 460 0.90 29.76 12.07
N LYS A 461 -0.08 28.84 12.02
CA LYS A 461 -0.05 27.57 12.77
C LYS A 461 -0.10 26.38 11.80
N THR A 462 0.47 25.24 12.22
CA THR A 462 0.25 23.97 11.51
C THR A 462 -1.11 23.38 11.86
N GLN A 463 -1.58 22.39 11.09
CA GLN A 463 -2.85 21.72 11.34
C GLN A 463 -2.88 20.96 12.68
N VAL A 464 -1.74 20.42 13.13
CA VAL A 464 -1.63 19.76 14.44
C VAL A 464 -1.72 20.79 15.57
N LYS A 465 -1.01 21.93 15.44
CA LYS A 465 -1.11 23.03 16.41
C LYS A 465 -2.52 23.63 16.47
N LEU A 466 -3.18 23.76 15.32
CA LEU A 466 -4.56 24.23 15.25
C LEU A 466 -5.50 23.30 16.03
N GLU A 467 -5.30 21.99 15.97
CA GLU A 467 -6.11 21.05 16.75
C GLU A 467 -5.94 21.23 18.27
N ASP A 468 -4.72 21.50 18.73
CA ASP A 468 -4.44 21.82 20.15
C ASP A 468 -5.11 23.13 20.59
N ILE A 469 -5.17 24.12 19.71
CA ILE A 469 -5.89 25.39 19.98
C ILE A 469 -7.39 25.13 20.09
N LEU A 470 -7.96 24.40 19.13
CA LEU A 470 -9.40 24.09 19.11
C LEU A 470 -9.85 23.30 20.35
N SER A 471 -8.96 22.51 20.95
CA SER A 471 -9.28 21.73 22.16
C SER A 471 -9.18 22.53 23.47
N ARG A 472 -8.57 23.72 23.46
CA ARG A 472 -8.25 24.49 24.68
C ARG A 472 -8.81 25.91 24.72
N ASP A 473 -8.92 26.58 23.57
CA ASP A 473 -9.27 28.00 23.49
C ASP A 473 -10.46 28.24 22.55
N GLU A 474 -11.62 27.74 22.94
CA GLU A 474 -12.86 27.97 22.20
C GLU A 474 -13.22 29.47 22.11
N GLN A 475 -12.87 30.25 23.14
CA GLN A 475 -13.19 31.68 23.19
C GLN A 475 -12.36 32.47 22.18
N GLY A 476 -11.06 32.20 22.06
CA GLY A 476 -10.21 32.82 21.03
C GLY A 476 -10.68 32.48 19.61
N VAL A 477 -11.13 31.23 19.39
CA VAL A 477 -11.65 30.78 18.10
C VAL A 477 -12.96 31.50 17.72
N LYS A 478 -13.81 31.86 18.69
CA LYS A 478 -15.03 32.67 18.44
C LYS A 478 -14.74 34.06 17.89
N GLU A 479 -13.56 34.61 18.15
CA GLU A 479 -13.15 35.92 17.64
C GLU A 479 -12.61 35.86 16.20
N TRP A 480 -12.36 34.66 15.65
CA TRP A 480 -11.83 34.50 14.30
C TRP A 480 -12.88 34.83 13.25
N LYS A 481 -12.49 35.69 12.29
CA LYS A 481 -13.36 36.11 11.18
C LYS A 481 -12.99 35.45 9.86
N ASN A 482 -11.70 35.27 9.60
CA ASN A 482 -11.20 34.70 8.36
C ASN A 482 -10.06 33.72 8.68
N VAL A 483 -10.16 32.51 8.15
CA VAL A 483 -9.17 31.44 8.31
C VAL A 483 -8.81 30.91 6.93
N VAL A 484 -7.51 30.86 6.61
CA VAL A 484 -7.00 30.27 5.38
C VAL A 484 -6.16 29.04 5.72
N MET A 485 -6.41 27.92 5.04
CA MET A 485 -5.69 26.66 5.21
C MET A 485 -5.03 26.26 3.89
N ILE A 486 -3.69 26.29 3.85
CA ILE A 486 -2.92 25.93 2.66
C ILE A 486 -2.61 24.42 2.71
N GLN A 487 -3.03 23.68 1.69
CA GLN A 487 -2.75 22.24 1.58
C GLN A 487 -1.38 21.97 0.96
N CYS A 488 -0.89 20.73 1.09
CA CYS A 488 0.36 20.25 0.50
C CYS A 488 1.64 21.00 0.93
N VAL A 489 1.66 21.62 2.10
CA VAL A 489 2.88 22.23 2.68
C VAL A 489 3.87 21.11 3.05
N GLY A 490 5.08 21.12 2.47
CA GLY A 490 6.09 20.05 2.59
C GLY A 490 5.69 18.69 1.99
N SER A 491 4.80 18.66 1.00
CA SER A 491 4.35 17.42 0.35
C SER A 491 3.96 17.66 -1.10
N ARG A 492 4.10 16.61 -1.93
CA ARG A 492 3.90 16.69 -3.38
C ARG A 492 4.75 17.84 -3.96
N ASP A 493 6.01 17.91 -3.54
CA ASP A 493 7.02 18.87 -4.01
C ASP A 493 8.33 18.13 -4.34
N GLU A 494 9.36 18.84 -4.79
CA GLU A 494 10.63 18.22 -5.17
C GLU A 494 11.34 17.49 -4.01
N ARG A 495 11.25 18.01 -2.78
CA ARG A 495 11.89 17.41 -1.60
C ARG A 495 11.10 16.18 -1.13
N ASN A 496 9.78 16.23 -1.22
CA ASN A 496 8.87 15.17 -0.87
C ASN A 496 7.78 15.02 -1.94
N PRO A 497 8.02 14.23 -3.00
CA PRO A 497 7.08 14.10 -4.12
C PRO A 497 5.82 13.31 -3.74
N ASN A 498 5.77 12.70 -2.56
CA ASN A 498 4.62 11.91 -2.13
C ASN A 498 3.54 12.77 -1.46
N CYS A 499 2.30 12.27 -1.51
CA CYS A 499 1.20 12.79 -0.73
C CYS A 499 1.26 12.29 0.72
N SER A 500 1.13 13.20 1.69
CA SER A 500 1.08 12.86 3.12
C SER A 500 -0.22 12.20 3.58
N ARG A 501 -1.17 11.94 2.66
CA ARG A 501 -2.43 11.18 2.84
C ARG A 501 -3.48 11.80 3.79
N VAL A 502 -3.07 12.39 4.92
CA VAL A 502 -3.97 12.81 6.01
C VAL A 502 -4.28 14.32 6.02
N CYS A 503 -3.48 15.15 5.36
CA CYS A 503 -3.56 16.62 5.48
C CYS A 503 -4.91 17.21 5.04
N CYS A 504 -5.49 16.77 3.92
CA CYS A 504 -6.81 17.25 3.49
C CYS A 504 -7.91 16.88 4.50
N GLN A 505 -7.83 15.68 5.07
CA GLN A 505 -8.82 15.19 6.03
C GLN A 505 -8.75 15.99 7.33
N GLN A 506 -7.53 16.25 7.80
CA GLN A 506 -7.28 17.06 8.97
C GLN A 506 -7.77 18.51 8.78
N ALA A 507 -7.53 19.11 7.62
CA ALA A 507 -8.02 20.45 7.32
C ALA A 507 -9.55 20.52 7.32
N ILE A 508 -10.22 19.53 6.72
CA ILE A 508 -11.68 19.42 6.73
C ILE A 508 -12.21 19.21 8.16
N LYS A 509 -11.58 18.34 8.96
CA LYS A 509 -11.91 18.14 10.37
C LYS A 509 -11.89 19.45 11.15
N ASN A 510 -10.77 20.15 11.08
CA ASN A 510 -10.55 21.40 11.81
C ASN A 510 -11.49 22.51 11.30
N ALA A 511 -11.77 22.56 9.99
CA ALA A 511 -12.71 23.53 9.43
C ALA A 511 -14.15 23.31 9.93
N ILE A 512 -14.60 22.05 10.01
CA ILE A 512 -15.90 21.70 10.59
C ILE A 512 -15.95 22.12 12.07
N ALA A 513 -14.91 21.79 12.84
CA ALA A 513 -14.85 22.17 14.26
C ALA A 513 -14.90 23.70 14.47
N ILE A 514 -14.17 24.48 13.64
CA ILE A 514 -14.25 25.96 13.69
C ILE A 514 -15.67 26.42 13.38
N LYS A 515 -16.33 25.86 12.36
CA LYS A 515 -17.72 26.22 12.01
C LYS A 515 -18.74 25.83 13.08
N GLU A 516 -18.50 24.76 13.82
CA GLU A 516 -19.32 24.36 14.97
C GLU A 516 -19.16 25.33 16.15
N ILE A 517 -17.95 25.89 16.36
CA ILE A 517 -17.67 26.90 17.39
C ILE A 517 -18.17 28.29 16.99
N ASN A 518 -17.91 28.70 15.74
CA ASN A 518 -18.29 29.98 15.16
C ASN A 518 -18.73 29.82 13.69
N PRO A 519 -20.05 29.70 13.43
CA PRO A 519 -20.61 29.52 12.09
C PRO A 519 -20.27 30.66 11.12
N ASP A 520 -20.06 31.88 11.62
CA ASP A 520 -19.83 33.09 10.82
C ASP A 520 -18.38 33.22 10.31
N THR A 521 -17.46 32.37 10.78
CA THR A 521 -16.07 32.36 10.32
C THR A 521 -16.00 32.08 8.82
N ASN A 522 -15.34 32.92 8.03
CA ASN A 522 -15.02 32.59 6.63
C ASN A 522 -13.81 31.66 6.59
N ILE A 523 -13.96 30.47 6.02
CA ILE A 523 -12.88 29.49 5.93
C ILE A 523 -12.57 29.19 4.46
N PHE A 524 -11.30 29.32 4.10
CA PHE A 524 -10.79 29.05 2.76
C PHE A 524 -9.72 27.95 2.81
N ILE A 525 -9.93 26.86 2.10
CA ILE A 525 -8.97 25.76 1.96
C ILE A 525 -8.35 25.84 0.57
N LEU A 526 -7.08 26.25 0.50
CA LEU A 526 -6.32 26.35 -0.75
C LEU A 526 -5.71 24.98 -1.08
N HIS A 527 -6.05 24.39 -2.23
CA HIS A 527 -5.61 23.03 -2.59
C HIS A 527 -5.24 22.85 -4.07
N ARG A 528 -4.56 21.76 -4.40
CA ARG A 528 -4.43 21.26 -5.79
C ARG A 528 -5.57 20.28 -6.13
N ASP A 529 -5.77 19.32 -5.23
CA ASP A 529 -6.82 18.31 -5.27
C ASP A 529 -7.31 18.04 -3.85
N ILE A 530 -8.59 17.74 -3.68
CA ILE A 530 -9.12 17.24 -2.40
C ILE A 530 -9.07 15.71 -2.39
N ARG A 531 -8.34 15.15 -1.41
CA ARG A 531 -8.13 13.70 -1.27
C ARG A 531 -8.91 13.11 -0.09
N THR A 532 -10.23 13.09 -0.23
CA THR A 532 -11.20 12.51 0.72
C THR A 532 -11.72 11.15 0.26
N TYR A 533 -10.86 10.13 0.26
CA TYR A 533 -11.20 8.79 -0.24
C TYR A 533 -12.18 8.01 0.66
N GLY A 534 -12.85 7.00 0.11
CA GLY A 534 -13.84 6.21 0.86
C GLY A 534 -15.02 7.06 1.34
N PHE A 535 -15.44 6.82 2.57
CA PHE A 535 -16.53 7.53 3.25
C PHE A 535 -16.14 8.95 3.70
N LEU A 536 -14.87 9.36 3.54
CA LEU A 536 -14.42 10.70 3.92
C LEU A 536 -15.05 11.80 3.05
N GLU A 537 -15.62 11.43 1.90
CA GLU A 537 -16.34 12.34 1.01
C GLU A 537 -17.54 13.01 1.69
N ASP A 538 -18.17 12.35 2.66
CA ASP A 538 -19.30 12.94 3.38
C ASP A 538 -18.88 14.13 4.24
N PHE A 539 -17.69 14.08 4.83
CA PHE A 539 -17.15 15.20 5.60
C PHE A 539 -16.74 16.36 4.70
N TYR A 540 -16.22 16.05 3.51
CA TYR A 540 -15.97 17.08 2.51
C TYR A 540 -17.27 17.80 2.11
N ARG A 541 -18.35 17.04 1.87
CA ARG A 541 -19.68 17.61 1.59
C ARG A 541 -20.22 18.42 2.77
N LYS A 542 -20.16 17.88 3.99
CA LYS A 542 -20.56 18.57 5.23
C LYS A 542 -19.85 19.92 5.36
N ALA A 543 -18.53 19.95 5.21
CA ALA A 543 -17.76 21.20 5.28
C ALA A 543 -18.23 22.23 4.24
N ARG A 544 -18.50 21.80 3.00
CA ARG A 544 -19.04 22.69 1.96
C ARG A 544 -20.43 23.22 2.31
N GLU A 545 -21.31 22.38 2.84
CA GLU A 545 -22.65 22.77 3.29
C GLU A 545 -22.59 23.77 4.45
N MET A 546 -21.56 23.69 5.29
CA MET A 546 -21.27 24.66 6.37
C MET A 546 -20.62 25.96 5.86
N GLY A 547 -20.47 26.14 4.54
CA GLY A 547 -19.91 27.35 3.93
C GLY A 547 -18.39 27.42 3.95
N VAL A 548 -17.69 26.29 4.04
CA VAL A 548 -16.23 26.25 3.81
C VAL A 548 -15.94 26.35 2.31
N HIS A 549 -15.08 27.29 1.93
CA HIS A 549 -14.67 27.51 0.55
C HIS A 549 -13.43 26.67 0.22
N PHE A 550 -13.46 25.97 -0.91
CA PHE A 550 -12.34 25.18 -1.42
C PHE A 550 -11.86 25.81 -2.71
N LEU A 551 -10.65 26.33 -2.70
CA LEU A 551 -10.10 27.15 -3.77
C LEU A 551 -8.83 26.50 -4.31
N ARG A 552 -8.74 26.42 -5.63
CA ARG A 552 -7.68 25.68 -6.30
C ARG A 552 -6.50 26.58 -6.65
N TYR A 553 -5.28 26.11 -6.45
CA TYR A 553 -4.05 26.72 -6.94
C TYR A 553 -3.23 25.70 -7.75
N LYS A 554 -2.32 26.16 -8.61
CA LYS A 554 -1.42 25.29 -9.40
C LYS A 554 -0.09 25.08 -8.68
N GLU A 555 0.58 23.98 -8.99
CA GLU A 555 1.87 23.64 -8.37
C GLU A 555 2.96 24.69 -8.61
N ASP A 556 2.97 25.29 -9.80
CA ASP A 556 3.86 26.37 -10.23
C ASP A 556 3.38 27.77 -9.82
N GLU A 557 2.15 27.90 -9.31
CA GLU A 557 1.54 29.15 -8.85
C GLU A 557 1.09 29.00 -7.37
N LYS A 558 2.06 28.76 -6.47
CA LYS A 558 1.80 28.60 -5.03
C LYS A 558 1.25 29.90 -4.40
N PRO A 559 0.41 29.80 -3.37
CA PRO A 559 -0.01 30.97 -2.59
C PRO A 559 1.18 31.69 -1.97
N ILE A 560 1.04 32.99 -1.73
CA ILE A 560 2.04 33.83 -1.08
C ILE A 560 1.45 34.31 0.24
N VAL A 561 2.23 34.24 1.32
CA VAL A 561 1.81 34.68 2.65
C VAL A 561 2.73 35.80 3.10
N GLU A 562 2.15 36.96 3.38
CA GLU A 562 2.88 38.18 3.75
C GLU A 562 2.26 38.80 5.00
N GLN A 563 3.09 39.45 5.80
CA GLN A 563 2.62 40.30 6.89
C GLN A 563 2.33 41.69 6.33
N VAL A 564 1.09 42.14 6.47
CA VAL A 564 0.63 43.46 6.06
C VAL A 564 0.02 44.13 7.30
N GLU A 565 0.70 45.16 7.80
CA GLU A 565 0.39 45.79 9.09
C GLU A 565 0.39 44.75 10.24
N GLU A 566 -0.70 44.66 11.00
CA GLU A 566 -0.89 43.68 12.09
C GLU A 566 -1.61 42.41 11.63
N LYS A 567 -1.77 42.19 10.32
CA LYS A 567 -2.52 41.06 9.75
C LYS A 567 -1.65 40.21 8.81
N ILE A 568 -2.12 39.00 8.56
CA ILE A 568 -1.59 38.12 7.52
C ILE A 568 -2.49 38.23 6.28
N GLN A 569 -1.87 38.48 5.13
CA GLN A 569 -2.51 38.45 3.83
C GLN A 569 -2.05 37.20 3.07
N VAL A 570 -2.99 36.51 2.42
CA VAL A 570 -2.69 35.34 1.58
C VAL A 570 -3.10 35.65 0.15
N THR A 571 -2.12 35.82 -0.73
CA THR A 571 -2.36 36.08 -2.14
C THR A 571 -2.30 34.77 -2.92
N PHE A 572 -3.30 34.49 -3.76
CA PHE A 572 -3.26 33.35 -4.70
C PHE A 572 -4.03 33.69 -5.98
N LYS A 573 -3.74 32.96 -7.06
CA LYS A 573 -4.46 33.10 -8.32
C LYS A 573 -5.67 32.16 -8.34
N ASP A 574 -6.86 32.74 -8.38
CA ASP A 574 -8.09 31.96 -8.51
C ASP A 574 -8.24 31.50 -9.96
N LEU A 575 -8.25 30.18 -10.15
CA LEU A 575 -8.29 29.56 -11.47
C LEU A 575 -9.67 29.65 -12.13
N THR A 576 -10.72 29.91 -11.37
CA THR A 576 -12.09 30.11 -11.89
C THR A 576 -12.28 31.55 -12.36
N LEU A 577 -11.76 32.51 -11.60
CA LEU A 577 -11.88 33.95 -11.90
C LEU A 577 -10.76 34.46 -12.82
N GLY A 578 -9.67 33.71 -12.97
CA GLY A 578 -8.52 34.08 -13.80
C GLY A 578 -7.74 35.30 -13.28
N ARG A 579 -7.82 35.61 -11.97
CA ARG A 579 -7.17 36.77 -11.35
C ARG A 579 -6.63 36.45 -9.96
N GLU A 580 -5.72 37.30 -9.48
CA GLU A 580 -5.25 37.25 -8.10
C GLU A 580 -6.33 37.68 -7.12
N ILE A 581 -6.40 36.97 -6.00
CA ILE A 581 -7.24 37.25 -4.83
C ILE A 581 -6.31 37.42 -3.63
N LYS A 582 -6.66 38.34 -2.74
CA LYS A 582 -5.90 38.71 -1.53
C LYS A 582 -6.75 38.53 -0.28
#